data_AF-A0A259BUT8-F1
#
_entry.id   AF-A0A259BUT8-F1
#
_cell.length_a   1.000
_cell.length_b   1.000
_cell.length_c   1.000
_cell.angle_alpha   90.00
_cell.angle_beta   90.00
_cell.angle_gamma   90.00
#
_symmetry.space_group_name_H-M   'P 1'
#
loop_
_entity.id
_entity.type
_entity.pdbx_description
1 polymer ?
#
loop_
_entity_poly.entity_id
_entity_poly.type
_entity_poly.pdbx_seq_one_letter_code
_entity_poly.pdbx_strand_id
1 'polypeptide(L)'
;VDHVVVDGPPRVAGLMRSALLAADLVLIPVQPSPLDGWASAEMLALLNEARIYRPELAARFVLNRCGARTVLARETAETLADHDPPVLACTIGQRVAFAMSAQSGRLVSELDADGPAAREIMALAAEVGSLPIGGAIQ
;
A
#
# COMPACT_ATOMS: atom_id res chain seq x y z
N VAL A 1 -5.32 -19.70 -1.90
CA VAL A 1 -6.39 -18.78 -2.33
C VAL A 1 -5.84 -17.96 -3.48
N ASP A 2 -6.68 -17.66 -4.45
CA ASP A 2 -6.32 -16.81 -5.58
C ASP A 2 -6.54 -15.33 -5.20
N HIS A 3 -5.68 -14.44 -5.69
CA HIS A 3 -5.77 -13.01 -5.45
C HIS A 3 -5.83 -12.25 -6.76
N VAL A 4 -6.67 -11.20 -6.81
CA VAL A 4 -6.73 -10.26 -7.93
C VAL A 4 -6.16 -8.93 -7.48
N VAL A 5 -5.17 -8.41 -8.20
CA VAL A 5 -4.55 -7.11 -7.92
C VAL A 5 -5.01 -6.12 -8.98
N VAL A 6 -5.61 -5.01 -8.53
CA VAL A 6 -5.98 -3.89 -9.38
C VAL A 6 -4.99 -2.76 -9.14
N ASP A 7 -4.18 -2.44 -10.15
CA ASP A 7 -3.33 -1.25 -10.09
C ASP A 7 -4.17 0.00 -10.33
N GLY A 8 -4.13 0.93 -9.37
CA GLY A 8 -5.01 2.10 -9.33
C GLY A 8 -4.65 3.10 -10.43
N PRO A 9 -5.64 3.69 -11.13
CA PRO A 9 -5.37 4.70 -12.14
C PRO A 9 -4.82 5.99 -11.50
N PRO A 10 -4.03 6.80 -12.22
CA PRO A 10 -3.58 8.10 -11.72
C PRO A 10 -4.79 9.05 -11.56
N ARG A 11 -5.32 9.14 -10.33
CA ARG A 11 -6.32 10.14 -9.89
C ARG A 11 -7.55 10.31 -10.80
N VAL A 12 -8.09 9.21 -11.34
CA VAL A 12 -9.39 9.22 -12.04
C VAL A 12 -10.48 8.75 -11.09
N ALA A 13 -11.21 9.69 -10.49
CA ALA A 13 -12.15 9.41 -9.39
C ALA A 13 -13.20 8.33 -9.71
N GLY A 14 -13.77 8.32 -10.92
CA GLY A 14 -14.79 7.34 -11.32
C GLY A 14 -14.27 5.89 -11.37
N LEU A 15 -13.05 5.70 -11.88
CA LEU A 15 -12.39 4.40 -11.90
C LEU A 15 -11.97 3.96 -10.49
N MET A 16 -11.48 4.91 -9.68
CA MET A 16 -11.10 4.64 -8.29
C MET A 16 -12.29 4.15 -7.46
N ARG A 17 -13.47 4.78 -7.58
CA ARG A 17 -14.69 4.36 -6.89
C ARG A 17 -15.10 2.94 -7.28
N SER A 18 -14.99 2.61 -8.57
CA SER A 18 -15.33 1.26 -9.06
C SER A 18 -14.37 0.21 -8.48
N ALA A 19 -13.06 0.50 -8.45
CA ALA A 19 -12.07 -0.38 -7.83
C ALA A 19 -12.31 -0.56 -6.33
N LEU A 20 -12.65 0.52 -5.61
CA LEU A 20 -12.96 0.48 -4.18
C LEU A 20 -14.17 -0.40 -3.87
N LEU A 21 -15.24 -0.30 -4.65
CA LEU A 21 -16.45 -1.10 -4.45
C LEU A 21 -16.25 -2.59 -4.76
N ALA A 22 -15.28 -2.93 -5.62
CA ALA A 22 -14.96 -4.30 -6.00
C ALA A 22 -13.90 -4.96 -5.10
N ALA A 23 -13.17 -4.18 -4.31
CA ALA A 23 -12.08 -4.68 -3.47
C ALA A 23 -12.57 -5.20 -2.11
N ASP A 24 -11.80 -6.13 -1.54
CA ASP A 24 -11.89 -6.50 -0.12
C ASP A 24 -10.81 -5.80 0.72
N LEU A 25 -9.68 -5.45 0.09
CA LEU A 25 -8.57 -4.72 0.69
C LEU A 25 -8.04 -3.64 -0.26
N VAL A 26 -7.76 -2.47 0.29
CA VAL A 26 -7.11 -1.34 -0.40
C VAL A 26 -5.78 -1.05 0.26
N LEU A 27 -4.71 -1.05 -0.54
CA LEU A 27 -3.38 -0.60 -0.11
C LEU A 27 -3.17 0.83 -0.62
N ILE A 28 -2.92 1.76 0.30
CA ILE A 28 -2.69 3.17 -0.01
C ILE A 28 -1.19 3.44 0.16
N PRO A 29 -0.40 3.48 -0.93
CA PRO A 29 1.02 3.77 -0.84
C PRO A 29 1.24 5.24 -0.45
N VAL A 30 2.11 5.49 0.53
CA VAL A 30 2.43 6.84 1.01
C VAL A 30 3.93 7.02 1.18
N GLN A 31 4.43 8.19 0.78
CA GLN A 31 5.85 8.51 0.86
C GLN A 31 6.17 9.40 2.07
N PRO A 32 7.20 9.03 2.88
CA PRO A 32 7.87 9.90 3.85
C PRO A 32 8.34 11.22 3.28
N SER A 33 7.48 12.24 3.40
CA SER A 33 7.76 13.60 2.99
C SER A 33 6.95 14.62 3.80
N PRO A 34 7.55 15.76 4.18
CA PRO A 34 6.81 16.88 4.77
C PRO A 34 5.80 17.54 3.82
N LEU A 35 5.97 17.32 2.50
CA LEU A 35 5.15 17.89 1.43
C LEU A 35 4.08 16.90 0.91
N ASP A 36 4.18 15.62 1.26
CA ASP A 36 3.22 14.61 0.81
C ASP A 36 2.10 14.53 1.85
N GLY A 37 0.96 15.15 1.55
CA GLY A 37 -0.25 15.06 2.39
C GLY A 37 -0.73 13.61 2.46
N TRP A 38 -0.37 12.94 3.57
CA TRP A 38 -0.28 11.51 3.89
C TRP A 38 -1.39 10.52 3.51
N ALA A 39 -2.47 11.02 2.96
CA ALA A 39 -3.31 10.39 1.94
C ALA A 39 -3.96 11.60 1.29
N SER A 40 -4.14 11.64 -0.04
CA SER A 40 -4.92 12.77 -0.55
C SER A 40 -6.27 12.76 0.19
N ALA A 41 -6.67 13.88 0.78
CA ALA A 41 -7.94 13.95 1.52
C ALA A 41 -9.10 13.44 0.64
N GLU A 42 -8.95 13.60 -0.68
CA GLU A 42 -9.76 12.99 -1.73
C GLU A 42 -9.79 11.45 -1.67
N MET A 43 -8.66 10.75 -1.56
CA MET A 43 -8.62 9.28 -1.45
C MET A 43 -9.31 8.79 -0.18
N LEU A 44 -9.11 9.48 0.96
CA LEU A 44 -9.79 9.14 2.20
C LEU A 44 -11.29 9.41 2.13
N ALA A 45 -11.70 10.51 1.48
CA ALA A 45 -13.10 10.79 1.22
C ALA A 45 -13.74 9.69 0.35
N LEU A 46 -13.08 9.28 -0.74
CA LEU A 46 -13.54 8.20 -1.61
C LEU A 46 -13.61 6.86 -0.87
N LEU A 47 -12.63 6.55 -0.02
CA LEU A 47 -12.65 5.36 0.82
C LEU A 47 -13.84 5.36 1.78
N ASN A 48 -14.09 6.49 2.45
CA ASN A 48 -15.22 6.66 3.35
C ASN A 48 -16.57 6.55 2.61
N GLU A 49 -16.68 7.15 1.43
CA GLU A 49 -17.85 6.98 0.55
C GLU A 49 -18.07 5.50 0.18
N ALA A 50 -17.01 4.79 -0.19
CA ALA A 50 -17.10 3.38 -0.55
C ALA A 50 -17.52 2.50 0.63
N ARG A 51 -17.02 2.79 1.84
CA ARG A 51 -17.37 2.08 3.08
C ARG A 51 -18.84 2.20 3.47
N ILE A 52 -19.56 3.22 2.98
CA ILE A 52 -21.03 3.31 3.13
C ILE A 52 -21.71 2.11 2.44
N TYR A 53 -21.19 1.67 1.30
CA TYR A 53 -21.72 0.55 0.52
C TYR A 53 -21.02 -0.78 0.81
N ARG A 54 -19.78 -0.74 1.29
CA ARG A 54 -18.94 -1.90 1.62
C ARG A 54 -18.31 -1.74 3.01
N PRO A 55 -19.08 -1.90 4.10
CA PRO A 55 -18.58 -1.72 5.47
C PRO A 55 -17.37 -2.59 5.83
N GLU A 56 -17.25 -3.76 5.19
CA GLU A 56 -16.17 -4.73 5.33
C GLU A 56 -14.90 -4.37 4.54
N LEU A 57 -14.89 -3.30 3.75
CA LEU A 57 -13.74 -2.86 2.97
C LEU A 57 -12.57 -2.50 3.89
N ALA A 58 -11.57 -3.38 3.93
CA ALA A 58 -10.33 -3.13 4.64
C ALA A 58 -9.47 -2.14 3.85
N ALA A 59 -8.75 -1.29 4.57
CA ALA A 59 -7.73 -0.42 3.98
C ALA A 59 -6.50 -0.37 4.87
N ARG A 60 -5.32 -0.20 4.26
CA ARG A 60 -4.03 -0.06 4.96
C ARG A 60 -3.15 0.95 4.27
N PHE A 61 -2.42 1.74 5.05
CA PHE A 61 -1.31 2.52 4.51
C PHE A 61 -0.08 1.66 4.33
N VAL A 62 0.65 1.88 3.23
CA VAL A 62 1.94 1.25 2.95
C VAL A 62 2.98 2.35 2.82
N LEU A 63 3.94 2.40 3.74
CA LEU A 63 5.05 3.33 3.61
C LEU A 63 5.93 2.90 2.45
N ASN A 64 6.04 3.77 1.45
CA ASN A 64 6.72 3.53 0.19
C ASN A 64 7.78 4.59 -0.04
N ARG A 65 8.84 4.24 -0.78
CA ARG A 65 9.99 5.12 -1.04
C ARG A 65 10.59 5.70 0.24
N CYS A 66 10.64 4.89 1.29
CA CYS A 66 11.28 5.30 2.55
C CYS A 66 12.78 5.52 2.32
N GLY A 67 13.25 6.75 2.56
CA GLY A 67 14.69 7.02 2.62
C GLY A 67 15.36 6.15 3.68
N ALA A 68 16.59 5.70 3.42
CA ALA A 68 17.30 4.84 4.36
C ALA A 68 17.49 5.52 5.73
N ARG A 69 16.98 4.89 6.80
CA ARG A 69 17.18 5.30 8.20
C ARG A 69 16.76 6.75 8.51
N THR A 70 15.78 7.30 7.79
CA THR A 70 15.35 8.68 8.05
C THR A 70 14.42 8.72 9.26
N VAL A 71 14.68 9.70 10.14
CA VAL A 71 13.78 10.04 11.26
C VAL A 71 12.35 10.27 10.76
N LEU A 72 12.23 10.86 9.57
CA LEU A 72 10.96 11.14 8.92
C LEU A 72 10.09 9.90 8.67
N ALA A 73 10.67 8.76 8.24
CA ALA A 73 9.88 7.54 8.03
C ALA A 73 9.33 6.97 9.35
N ARG A 74 10.06 7.15 10.46
CA ARG A 74 9.61 6.77 11.79
C ARG A 74 8.52 7.72 12.31
N GLU A 75 8.75 9.03 12.25
CA GLU A 75 7.77 10.04 12.66
C GLU A 75 6.47 9.91 11.87
N THR A 76 6.57 9.56 10.59
CA THR A 76 5.43 9.20 9.77
C THR A 76 4.67 8.01 10.33
N ALA A 77 5.38 6.89 10.57
CA ALA A 77 4.74 5.66 11.02
C ALA A 77 4.04 5.90 12.36
N GLU A 78 4.68 6.66 13.26
CA GLU A 78 4.12 7.11 14.53
C GLU A 78 2.87 7.98 14.32
N THR A 79 2.92 8.93 13.39
CA THR A 79 1.76 9.77 13.07
C THR A 79 0.60 8.91 12.57
N LEU A 80 0.84 7.97 11.66
CA LEU A 80 -0.18 7.10 11.07
C LEU A 80 -0.65 5.96 11.98
N ALA A 81 0.05 5.70 13.10
CA ALA A 81 -0.26 4.58 13.98
C ALA A 81 -1.70 4.65 14.54
N ASP A 82 -2.19 5.88 14.77
CA ASP A 82 -3.52 6.15 15.32
C ASP A 82 -4.56 6.53 14.24
N HIS A 83 -4.20 6.48 12.94
CA HIS A 83 -5.14 6.77 11.85
C HIS A 83 -5.97 5.55 11.45
N ASP A 84 -7.17 5.81 10.93
CA ASP A 84 -7.92 4.88 10.09
C ASP A 84 -7.82 5.36 8.62
N PRO A 85 -7.24 4.56 7.71
CA PRO A 85 -6.74 3.20 7.91
C PRO A 85 -5.40 3.11 8.66
N PRO A 86 -5.13 1.99 9.35
CA PRO A 86 -3.84 1.79 10.02
C PRO A 86 -2.72 1.52 9.02
N VAL A 87 -1.49 1.86 9.41
CA VAL A 87 -0.27 1.60 8.63
C VAL A 87 0.21 0.16 8.81
N LEU A 88 0.73 -0.44 7.74
CA LEU A 88 1.44 -1.73 7.81
C LEU A 88 2.78 -1.57 8.53
N ALA A 89 3.24 -2.64 9.17
CA ALA A 89 4.53 -2.67 9.85
C ALA A 89 5.70 -2.69 8.85
N CYS A 90 5.54 -3.38 7.71
CA CYS A 90 6.54 -3.38 6.65
C CYS A 90 6.61 -2.02 5.94
N THR A 91 7.79 -1.72 5.41
CA THR A 91 8.03 -0.51 4.62
C THR A 91 8.81 -0.86 3.37
N ILE A 92 8.60 -0.09 2.31
CA ILE A 92 9.34 -0.22 1.04
C ILE A 92 10.34 0.93 0.94
N GLY A 93 11.62 0.59 0.83
CA GLY A 93 12.69 1.57 0.74
C GLY A 93 12.73 2.28 -0.62
N GLN A 94 13.34 3.46 -0.65
CA GLN A 94 13.71 4.11 -1.91
C GLN A 94 14.93 3.38 -2.50
N ARG A 95 14.71 2.56 -3.54
CA ARG A 95 15.73 1.69 -4.12
C ARG A 95 15.83 1.87 -5.62
N VAL A 96 17.07 1.97 -6.12
CA VAL A 96 17.37 1.96 -7.57
C VAL A 96 16.91 0.64 -8.23
N ALA A 97 16.90 -0.46 -7.48
CA ALA A 97 16.45 -1.76 -7.95
C ALA A 97 15.03 -1.75 -8.56
N PHE A 98 14.09 -0.95 -8.02
CA PHE A 98 12.73 -0.84 -8.58
C PHE A 98 12.71 -0.15 -9.95
N ALA A 99 13.58 0.84 -10.17
CA ALA A 99 13.71 1.47 -11.49
C ALA A 99 14.36 0.53 -12.51
N MET A 100 15.37 -0.23 -12.10
CA MET A 100 16.03 -1.24 -12.93
C MET A 100 15.08 -2.39 -13.31
N SER A 101 14.25 -2.83 -12.35
CA SER A 101 13.27 -3.89 -12.57
C SER A 101 12.21 -3.44 -13.58
N ALA A 102 11.67 -2.23 -13.42
CA ALA A 102 10.74 -1.63 -14.38
C ALA A 102 11.35 -1.45 -15.77
N GLN A 103 12.59 -0.97 -15.87
CA GLN A 103 13.29 -0.79 -17.16
C GLN A 103 13.52 -2.12 -17.89
N SER A 104 13.85 -3.19 -17.15
CA SER A 104 14.17 -4.49 -17.72
C SER A 104 12.95 -5.41 -17.90
N GLY A 105 11.76 -5.00 -17.43
CA GLY A 105 10.55 -5.83 -17.45
C GLY A 105 10.63 -7.05 -16.53
N ARG A 106 11.46 -6.98 -15.48
CA ARG A 106 11.71 -8.07 -14.53
C ARG A 106 11.25 -7.67 -13.13
N LEU A 107 11.08 -8.65 -12.26
CA LEU A 107 10.85 -8.45 -10.83
C LEU A 107 12.16 -8.14 -10.11
N VAL A 108 12.09 -7.44 -8.98
CA VAL A 108 13.26 -7.21 -8.12
C VAL A 108 13.87 -8.51 -7.60
N SER A 109 13.05 -9.55 -7.37
CA SER A 109 13.49 -10.88 -6.98
C SER A 109 14.20 -11.64 -8.11
N GLU A 110 13.90 -11.33 -9.36
CA GLU A 110 14.62 -11.90 -10.51
C GLU A 110 15.97 -11.22 -10.70
N LEU A 111 16.08 -9.92 -10.38
CA LEU A 111 17.35 -9.19 -10.45
C LEU A 111 18.30 -9.60 -9.32
N ASP A 112 17.80 -9.69 -8.09
CA ASP A 112 18.55 -10.05 -6.90
C ASP A 112 17.57 -10.61 -5.84
N ALA A 113 17.47 -11.93 -5.75
CA ALA A 113 16.51 -12.63 -4.91
C ALA A 113 16.71 -12.38 -3.41
N ASP A 114 17.96 -12.23 -2.96
CA ASP A 114 18.33 -11.97 -1.56
C ASP A 114 18.50 -10.47 -1.27
N GLY A 115 18.33 -9.65 -2.30
CA GLY A 115 18.41 -8.22 -2.27
C GLY A 115 17.37 -7.61 -1.34
N PRO A 116 17.68 -6.44 -0.75
CA PRO A 116 16.78 -5.82 0.20
C PRO A 116 15.44 -5.39 -0.43
N ALA A 117 15.38 -5.11 -1.74
CA ALA A 117 14.12 -4.86 -2.44
C ALA A 117 13.22 -6.10 -2.50
N ALA A 118 13.79 -7.27 -2.82
CA ALA A 118 13.05 -8.52 -2.87
C ALA A 118 12.52 -8.90 -1.47
N ARG A 119 13.36 -8.78 -0.45
CA ARG A 119 12.96 -9.03 0.95
C ARG A 119 11.84 -8.12 1.43
N GLU A 120 11.85 -6.84 1.06
CA GLU A 120 10.77 -5.90 1.42
C GLU A 120 9.45 -6.26 0.74
N ILE A 121 9.46 -6.59 -0.55
CA ILE A 121 8.24 -7.01 -1.27
C ILE A 121 7.70 -8.33 -0.72
N MET A 122 8.57 -9.29 -0.38
CA MET A 122 8.16 -10.52 0.29
C MET A 122 7.55 -10.27 1.67
N ALA A 123 8.13 -9.37 2.46
CA ALA A 123 7.59 -8.99 3.76
C ALA A 123 6.21 -8.33 3.61
N LEU A 124 6.03 -7.43 2.65
CA LEU A 124 4.75 -6.82 2.33
C LEU A 124 3.71 -7.87 1.92
N ALA A 125 4.07 -8.78 1.01
CA ALA A 125 3.16 -9.84 0.57
C ALA A 125 2.73 -10.76 1.73
N ALA A 126 3.66 -11.12 2.61
CA ALA A 126 3.38 -11.95 3.79
C ALA A 126 2.46 -11.22 4.79
N GLU A 127 2.71 -9.93 5.05
CA GLU A 127 1.88 -9.14 5.94
C GLU A 127 0.46 -8.97 5.38
N VAL A 128 0.32 -8.65 4.09
CA VAL A 128 -0.98 -8.56 3.40
C VAL A 128 -1.74 -9.89 3.48
N GLY A 129 -1.07 -11.01 3.24
CA GLY A 129 -1.67 -12.34 3.33
C GLY A 129 -2.09 -12.76 4.73
N SER A 130 -1.58 -12.10 5.77
CA SER A 130 -1.94 -12.33 7.17
C SER A 130 -3.13 -11.48 7.66
N LEU A 131 -3.54 -10.48 6.88
CA LEU A 131 -4.65 -9.62 7.23
C LEU A 131 -5.96 -10.40 7.20
N PRO A 132 -6.86 -10.18 8.18
CA PRO A 132 -8.21 -10.71 8.11
C PRO A 132 -8.99 -9.94 7.04
N ILE A 133 -9.03 -10.48 5.83
CA ILE A 133 -9.77 -9.91 4.69
C ILE A 133 -10.96 -10.82 4.41
N GLY A 134 -12.17 -10.27 4.53
CA GLY A 134 -13.41 -11.01 4.36
C GLY A 134 -13.86 -11.72 5.64
N GLY A 135 -15.07 -11.38 6.10
CA GLY A 135 -15.80 -12.25 7.01
C GLY A 135 -16.03 -13.58 6.30
N ALA A 136 -15.44 -14.65 6.82
CA ALA A 136 -15.90 -15.98 6.46
C ALA A 136 -17.38 -16.03 6.83
N ILE A 137 -18.25 -16.05 5.83
CA ILE A 137 -19.58 -16.60 5.98
C ILE A 137 -19.33 -18.10 6.18
N GLN A 138 -19.24 -18.52 7.45
CA GLN A 138 -19.49 -19.91 7.81
C GLN A 138 -21.00 -20.15 7.82
#